data_AF-A0A1B8QR43-F1
#
_entry.id   AF-A0A1B8QR43-F1
#
_cell.length_a   1.000
_cell.length_b   1.000
_cell.length_c   1.000
_cell.angle_alpha   90.00
_cell.angle_beta   90.00
_cell.angle_gamma   90.00
#
_symmetry.space_group_name_H-M   'P 1'
#
loop_
_entity.id
_entity.type
_entity.pdbx_description
1 polymer ?
#
loop_
_entity_poly.entity_id
_entity_poly.type
_entity_poly.pdbx_seq_one_letter_code
_entity_poly.pdbx_strand_id
1 'polypeptide(L)'
;MTTFNKILNPMYSVIAAYSKQEDGSINAKYVLGTGTDNDGAVTDFTPIISEYKWIDPATAKNILGKPLTQDDIGKTTEEIDLGRIYAYLKEQGQIVI
;
A
#
# COMPACT_ATOMS: atom_id res chain seq x y z
N MET A 1 -26.52 -0.14 21.75
CA MET A 1 -25.17 -0.58 22.19
C MET A 1 -24.60 -1.39 21.04
N THR A 2 -23.43 -1.05 20.51
CA THR A 2 -22.83 -1.73 19.36
C THR A 2 -22.12 -2.99 19.84
N THR A 3 -22.44 -4.14 19.27
CA THR A 3 -21.76 -5.41 19.56
C THR A 3 -20.62 -5.59 18.56
N PHE A 4 -19.39 -5.70 19.05
CA PHE A 4 -18.21 -5.96 18.23
C PHE A 4 -17.85 -7.44 18.28
N ASN A 5 -17.54 -8.02 17.11
CA ASN A 5 -17.02 -9.38 17.02
C ASN A 5 -15.50 -9.32 16.84
N LYS A 6 -14.77 -10.14 17.61
CA LYS A 6 -13.31 -10.22 17.52
C LYS A 6 -12.92 -11.12 16.34
N ILE A 7 -12.05 -10.62 15.47
CA ILE A 7 -11.36 -11.42 14.45
C ILE A 7 -10.01 -11.86 15.05
N LEU A 8 -9.69 -13.15 14.97
CA LEU A 8 -8.45 -13.73 15.50
C LEU A 8 -7.39 -13.97 14.41
N ASN A 9 -7.76 -13.85 13.15
CA ASN A 9 -6.85 -14.00 12.02
C ASN A 9 -5.93 -12.77 11.89
N PRO A 10 -4.64 -12.96 11.58
CA PRO A 10 -3.75 -11.85 11.25
C PRO A 10 -4.29 -11.02 10.09
N MET A 11 -4.14 -9.70 10.19
CA MET A 11 -4.53 -8.75 9.16
C MET A 11 -3.29 -8.25 8.42
N TYR A 12 -3.40 -8.18 7.10
CA TYR A 12 -2.35 -7.72 6.20
C TYR A 12 -2.88 -6.65 5.28
N SER A 13 -2.02 -5.73 4.86
CA SER A 13 -2.40 -4.73 3.88
C SER A 13 -1.32 -4.45 2.86
N VAL A 14 -1.75 -3.99 1.69
CA VAL A 14 -0.88 -3.76 0.53
C VAL A 14 -1.45 -2.64 -0.34
N ILE A 15 -0.59 -1.95 -1.09
CA ILE A 15 -1.02 -1.24 -2.29
C ILE A 15 -1.04 -2.25 -3.42
N ALA A 16 -2.23 -2.73 -3.78
CA ALA A 16 -2.38 -3.81 -4.75
C ALA A 16 -2.12 -3.37 -6.19
N ALA A 17 -2.33 -2.09 -6.48
CA ALA A 17 -2.05 -1.46 -7.75
C ALA A 17 -2.02 0.07 -7.58
N TYR A 18 -1.38 0.77 -8.51
CA TYR A 18 -1.55 2.21 -8.65
C TYR A 18 -1.69 2.59 -10.12
N SER A 19 -2.27 3.75 -10.39
CA SER A 19 -2.34 4.34 -11.72
C SER A 19 -1.93 5.80 -11.67
N LYS A 20 -1.05 6.20 -12.60
CA LYS A 20 -0.67 7.59 -12.78
C LYS A 20 -1.59 8.23 -13.81
N GLN A 21 -2.17 9.37 -13.45
CA GLN A 21 -3.05 10.13 -14.32
C GLN A 21 -2.24 11.05 -15.24
N GLU A 22 -2.91 11.66 -16.22
CA GLU A 22 -2.29 12.56 -17.20
C GLU A 22 -1.64 13.79 -16.54
N ASP A 23 -2.26 14.32 -15.47
CA ASP A 23 -1.71 15.44 -14.69
C ASP A 23 -0.54 15.04 -13.77
N GLY A 24 -0.22 13.75 -13.70
CA GLY A 24 0.84 13.19 -12.86
C GLY A 24 0.39 12.81 -11.44
N SER A 25 -0.88 12.99 -11.08
CA SER A 25 -1.45 12.46 -9.84
C SER A 25 -1.46 10.92 -9.83
N ILE A 26 -1.59 10.34 -8.64
CA ILE A 26 -1.65 8.89 -8.45
C ILE A 26 -2.97 8.52 -7.79
N ASN A 27 -3.60 7.47 -8.34
CA ASN A 27 -4.66 6.75 -7.67
C ASN A 27 -4.16 5.36 -7.26
N ALA A 28 -4.02 5.12 -5.95
CA ALA A 28 -3.47 3.91 -5.37
C ALA A 28 -4.57 3.06 -4.74
N LYS A 29 -4.64 1.78 -5.10
CA LYS A 29 -5.60 0.82 -4.53
C LYS A 29 -5.01 0.19 -3.27
N TYR A 30 -5.42 0.70 -2.11
CA TYR A 30 -5.12 0.10 -0.82
C TYR A 30 -6.08 -1.06 -0.55
N VAL A 31 -5.54 -2.19 -0.10
CA VAL A 31 -6.32 -3.38 0.23
C VAL A 31 -5.90 -3.89 1.60
N LEU A 32 -6.89 -4.19 2.44
CA LEU A 32 -6.71 -4.76 3.77
C LEU A 32 -7.52 -6.06 3.82
N GLY A 33 -6.90 -7.11 4.32
CA GLY A 33 -7.49 -8.44 4.33
C GLY A 33 -6.81 -9.38 5.32
N THR A 34 -7.19 -10.65 5.25
CA THR A 34 -6.56 -11.73 6.01
C THR A 34 -5.81 -12.66 5.08
N GLY A 35 -4.79 -13.35 5.59
CA GLY A 35 -4.05 -14.36 4.84
C GLY A 35 -3.34 -15.32 5.78
N THR A 36 -2.62 -16.28 5.19
CA THR A 36 -1.78 -17.24 5.91
C THR A 36 -0.33 -16.82 5.78
N ASP A 37 0.34 -16.59 6.91
CA ASP A 37 1.79 -16.39 6.96
C ASP A 37 2.50 -17.73 6.77
N ASN A 38 3.32 -17.83 5.72
CA ASN A 38 4.20 -18.96 5.48
C ASN A 38 5.62 -18.41 5.28
N ASP A 39 6.40 -18.42 6.36
CA ASP A 39 7.81 -17.97 6.40
C ASP A 39 8.03 -16.56 5.81
N GLY A 40 7.17 -15.60 6.19
CA GLY A 40 7.29 -14.20 5.75
C GLY A 40 6.64 -13.89 4.40
N ALA A 41 6.04 -14.90 3.75
CA ALA A 41 5.18 -14.71 2.60
C ALA A 41 3.70 -14.88 2.99
N VAL A 42 2.86 -13.91 2.61
CA VAL A 42 1.41 -14.01 2.82
C VAL A 42 0.77 -14.75 1.65
N THR A 43 0.11 -15.85 1.95
CA THR A 43 -0.62 -16.70 0.99
C THR A 43 -2.11 -16.69 1.30
N ASP A 44 -2.94 -17.17 0.37
CA ASP A 44 -4.41 -17.24 0.52
C ASP A 44 -5.06 -15.90 0.93
N PHE A 45 -4.50 -14.80 0.42
CA PHE A 45 -4.94 -13.47 0.80
C PHE A 45 -6.39 -13.22 0.36
N THR A 46 -7.25 -12.96 1.34
CA THR A 46 -8.67 -12.66 1.15
C THR A 46 -8.93 -11.20 1.52
N PRO A 47 -9.26 -10.33 0.54
CA PRO A 47 -9.52 -8.91 0.80
C PRO A 47 -10.81 -8.74 1.62
N ILE A 48 -10.76 -7.88 2.63
CA ILE A 48 -11.92 -7.49 3.45
C ILE A 48 -12.41 -6.11 3.03
N ILE A 49 -11.49 -5.15 2.90
CA ILE A 49 -11.77 -3.82 2.34
C ILE A 49 -10.80 -3.51 1.21
N SER A 50 -11.27 -2.73 0.25
CA SER A 50 -10.41 -2.05 -0.70
C SER A 50 -10.85 -0.61 -0.86
N GLU A 51 -9.88 0.28 -0.88
CA GLU A 51 -10.08 1.71 -0.97
C GLU A 51 -9.11 2.31 -1.97
N TYR A 52 -9.55 3.37 -2.64
CA TYR A 52 -8.69 4.15 -3.52
C TYR A 52 -8.19 5.38 -2.76
N LYS A 53 -6.87 5.59 -2.78
CA LYS A 53 -6.20 6.73 -2.17
C LYS A 53 -5.63 7.63 -3.26
N TRP A 54 -5.99 8.90 -3.20
CA TRP A 54 -5.55 9.91 -4.15
C TRP A 54 -4.30 10.62 -3.63
N ILE A 55 -3.31 10.81 -4.51
CA ILE A 55 -2.11 11.59 -4.24
C ILE A 55 -1.99 12.65 -5.34
N ASP A 56 -1.89 13.92 -4.94
CA ASP A 56 -1.78 15.02 -5.86
C ASP A 56 -0.48 14.97 -6.69
N PRO A 57 -0.42 15.63 -7.86
CA PRO A 57 0.74 15.56 -8.75
C PRO A 57 2.07 16.01 -8.14
N ALA A 58 2.05 17.05 -7.29
CA ALA A 58 3.28 17.60 -6.71
C ALA A 58 3.87 16.61 -5.69
N THR A 59 3.00 16.02 -4.86
CA THR A 59 3.39 14.98 -3.92
C THR A 59 3.81 13.70 -4.62
N ALA A 60 3.07 13.26 -5.65
CA ALA A 60 3.41 12.09 -6.45
C ALA A 60 4.80 12.21 -7.07
N LYS A 61 5.12 13.37 -7.66
CA LYS A 61 6.46 13.67 -8.20
C LYS A 61 7.53 13.62 -7.12
N ASN A 62 7.26 14.14 -5.93
CA ASN A 62 8.20 14.15 -4.82
C ASN A 62 8.51 12.72 -4.34
N ILE A 63 7.48 11.92 -4.06
CA ILE A 63 7.66 10.57 -3.51
C ILE A 63 8.32 9.62 -4.52
N LEU A 64 7.91 9.65 -5.78
CA LEU A 64 8.46 8.76 -6.82
C LEU A 64 9.82 9.25 -7.34
N GLY A 65 10.10 10.55 -7.23
CA GLY A 65 11.36 11.15 -7.67
C GLY A 65 12.51 11.02 -6.65
N LYS A 66 12.30 10.37 -5.50
CA LYS A 66 13.36 10.18 -4.50
C LYS A 66 14.53 9.36 -5.08
N PRO A 67 15.78 9.68 -4.72
CA PRO A 67 16.94 8.86 -5.09
C PRO A 67 16.75 7.41 -4.64
N LEU A 68 17.32 6.47 -5.38
CA LEU A 68 17.34 5.06 -4.97
C LEU A 68 18.22 4.87 -3.73
N THR A 69 17.83 3.94 -2.87
CA THR A 69 18.58 3.58 -1.65
C THR A 69 19.12 2.14 -1.74
N GLN A 70 19.88 1.69 -0.75
CA GLN A 70 20.36 0.30 -0.68
C GLN A 70 19.20 -0.70 -0.60
N ASP A 71 18.08 -0.33 0.01
CA ASP A 71 16.89 -1.18 0.12
C ASP A 71 16.15 -1.36 -1.22
N ASP A 72 16.47 -0.56 -2.24
CA ASP A 72 15.90 -0.65 -3.58
C ASP A 72 16.64 -1.65 -4.48
N ILE A 73 17.81 -2.15 -4.04
CA ILE A 73 18.62 -3.09 -4.82
C ILE A 73 17.86 -4.39 -5.06
N GLY A 74 17.77 -4.80 -6.32
CA GLY A 74 17.09 -6.03 -6.73
C GLY A 74 15.58 -5.90 -6.93
N LYS A 75 14.99 -4.73 -6.65
CA LYS A 75 13.58 -4.43 -6.91
C LYS A 75 13.38 -3.80 -8.28
N THR A 76 12.24 -4.09 -8.89
CA THR A 76 11.74 -3.38 -10.06
C THR A 76 11.29 -1.97 -9.71
N THR A 77 11.21 -1.09 -10.71
CA THR A 77 10.67 0.27 -10.53
C THR A 77 9.26 0.24 -9.93
N GLU A 78 8.42 -0.69 -10.37
CA GLU A 78 7.05 -0.82 -9.86
C GLU A 78 7.02 -1.18 -8.37
N GLU A 79 7.84 -2.14 -7.93
CA GLU A 79 7.95 -2.52 -6.51
C GLU A 79 8.44 -1.36 -5.64
N ILE A 80 9.41 -0.58 -6.15
CA ILE A 80 9.93 0.62 -5.48
C ILE A 80 8.82 1.66 -5.35
N ASP A 81 8.08 1.92 -6.42
CA ASP A 81 6.98 2.90 -6.43
C ASP A 81 5.85 2.50 -5.49
N LEU A 82 5.42 1.24 -5.52
CA LEU A 82 4.41 0.71 -4.60
C LEU A 82 4.84 0.85 -3.14
N GLY A 83 6.12 0.55 -2.84
CA GLY A 83 6.69 0.73 -1.50
C GLY A 83 6.70 2.20 -1.06
N ARG A 84 7.06 3.12 -1.95
CA ARG A 84 7.06 4.57 -1.69
C ARG A 84 5.66 5.12 -1.45
N ILE A 85 4.68 4.68 -2.25
CA ILE A 85 3.27 5.04 -2.10
C ILE A 85 2.75 4.52 -0.75
N TYR A 86 3.02 3.25 -0.41
CA TYR A 86 2.63 2.67 0.87
C TYR A 86 3.20 3.48 2.05
N ALA A 87 4.52 3.73 2.04
CA ALA A 87 5.19 4.46 3.10
C ALA A 87 4.62 5.87 3.29
N TYR A 88 4.40 6.60 2.19
CA TYR A 88 3.79 7.94 2.23
C TYR A 88 2.38 7.91 2.85
N LEU A 89 1.50 7.02 2.37
CA LEU A 89 0.12 6.95 2.85
C LEU A 89 0.06 6.57 4.34
N LYS A 90 0.97 5.70 4.80
CA LYS A 90 1.13 5.34 6.21
C LYS A 90 1.60 6.54 7.04
N GLU A 91 2.63 7.26 6.59
CA GLU A 91 3.15 8.44 7.28
C GLU A 91 2.08 9.53 7.45
N GLN A 92 1.20 9.69 6.46
CA GLN A 92 0.07 10.62 6.51
C GLN A 92 -1.15 10.11 7.32
N GLY A 93 -1.09 8.89 7.87
CA GLY A 93 -2.20 8.28 8.61
C GLY A 93 -3.42 7.96 7.75
N GLN A 94 -3.26 7.89 6.41
CA GLN A 94 -4.36 7.54 5.50
C GLN A 94 -4.62 6.04 5.42
N ILE A 95 -3.67 5.24 5.89
CA ILE A 95 -3.74 3.79 6.06
C ILE A 95 -3.17 3.42 7.44
N VAL A 96 -3.61 2.28 7.99
CA VAL A 96 -3.52 2.01 9.44
C VAL A 96 -2.36 1.08 9.81
N ILE A 97 -1.69 0.44 8.84
CA ILE A 97 -0.64 -0.57 9.05
C ILE A 97 0.69 -0.10 8.53
#